data_AF-A0A4Y9KZ02-F1
#
_entry.id   AF-A0A4Y9KZ02-F1
#
_cell.length_a   1.000
_cell.length_b   1.000
_cell.length_c   1.000
_cell.angle_alpha   90.00
_cell.angle_beta   90.00
_cell.angle_gamma   90.00
#
_symmetry.space_group_name_H-M   'P 1'
#
loop_
_entity.id
_entity.type
_entity.pdbx_description
1 polymer ?
#
loop_
_entity_poly.entity_id
_entity_poly.type
_entity_poly.pdbx_seq_one_letter_code
_entity_poly.pdbx_strand_id
1 'polypeptide(L)'
;MRGGDNRTGELFSYVDLEARVRRDHPLRAIRTIVNEALAVLEREFAALYSPIGRPSIPPEKLLRAMLLQAFYSIRSERLLMERLEYDLLFR
;
A
#
# COMPACT_ATOMS: atom_id res chain seq x y z
N MET A 1 1.93 18.79 5.10
CA MET A 1 2.39 17.67 5.95
C MET A 1 2.27 16.35 5.21
N ARG A 2 3.26 15.46 5.33
CA ARG A 2 3.17 14.08 4.82
C ARG A 2 2.31 13.23 5.75
N GLY A 3 1.38 12.44 5.21
CA GLY A 3 0.62 11.47 6.01
C GLY A 3 1.47 10.26 6.41
N GLY A 4 1.04 9.55 7.45
CA GLY A 4 1.71 8.33 7.91
C GLY A 4 1.46 7.14 6.98
N ASP A 5 2.49 6.30 6.80
CA ASP A 5 2.35 5.02 6.11
C ASP A 5 1.84 3.89 7.03
N ASN A 6 0.82 4.21 7.83
CA ASN A 6 0.27 3.25 8.78
C ASN A 6 -0.45 2.14 8.01
N ARG A 7 -0.11 0.90 8.35
CA ARG A 7 -0.84 -0.29 7.95
C ARG A 7 -2.07 -0.44 8.85
N THR A 8 -3.21 -0.72 8.26
CA THR A 8 -4.41 -1.07 9.03
C THR A 8 -4.18 -2.45 9.63
N GLY A 9 -3.66 -2.50 10.86
CA GLY A 9 -3.62 -3.72 11.65
C GLY A 9 -5.02 -4.03 12.16
N GLU A 10 -5.43 -5.29 11.98
CA GLU A 10 -6.67 -5.89 12.49
C GLU A 10 -7.93 -5.04 12.26
N LEU A 11 -8.59 -5.29 11.13
CA LEU A 11 -10.00 -4.94 11.00
C LEU A 11 -10.74 -5.58 12.19
N PHE A 12 -11.68 -4.87 12.83
CA PHE A 12 -12.56 -5.35 13.91
C PHE A 12 -13.52 -6.49 13.44
N SER A 13 -12.97 -7.52 12.82
CA SER A 13 -13.61 -8.71 12.28
C SER A 13 -12.67 -9.86 12.59
N TYR A 14 -13.21 -10.97 13.08
CA TYR A 14 -12.53 -12.19 13.55
C TYR A 14 -11.66 -12.92 12.49
N VAL A 15 -11.21 -12.23 11.45
CA VAL A 15 -10.55 -12.80 10.29
C VAL A 15 -9.28 -12.01 10.01
N ASP A 16 -8.15 -12.61 10.37
CA ASP A 16 -6.83 -12.15 9.95
C ASP A 16 -6.71 -12.24 8.41
N LEU A 17 -6.41 -11.12 7.76
CA LEU A 17 -6.18 -11.07 6.31
C LEU A 17 -4.96 -11.92 5.92
N GLU A 18 -3.97 -12.02 6.80
CA GLU A 18 -2.80 -12.89 6.62
C GLU A 18 -3.17 -14.38 6.68
N ALA A 19 -4.33 -14.74 7.25
CA ALA A 19 -4.87 -16.10 7.20
C ALA A 19 -5.64 -16.40 5.90
N ARG A 20 -6.06 -15.37 5.15
CA ARG A 20 -6.82 -15.53 3.89
C ARG A 20 -5.93 -15.64 2.66
N VAL A 21 -4.80 -14.92 2.65
CA VAL A 21 -3.82 -15.00 1.55
C VAL A 21 -2.81 -16.09 1.85
N ARG A 22 -2.63 -17.06 0.94
CA ARG A 22 -1.68 -18.17 1.14
C ARG A 22 -0.26 -17.65 1.42
N ARG A 23 0.49 -18.35 2.26
CA ARG A 23 1.84 -17.94 2.69
C ARG A 23 2.85 -17.91 1.53
N ASP A 24 2.64 -18.74 0.51
CA ASP A 24 3.45 -18.83 -0.71
C ASP A 24 3.02 -17.85 -1.80
N HIS A 25 2.10 -16.92 -1.53
CA HIS A 25 1.62 -15.98 -2.52
C HIS A 25 2.75 -15.00 -2.95
N PRO A 26 3.01 -14.83 -4.27
CA PRO A 26 4.14 -14.04 -4.76
C PRO A 26 4.11 -12.57 -4.32
N LEU A 27 2.92 -11.98 -4.16
CA LEU A 27 2.80 -10.61 -3.63
C LEU A 27 3.38 -10.46 -2.22
N ARG A 28 3.48 -11.51 -1.40
CA ARG A 28 4.11 -11.41 -0.07
C ARG A 28 5.60 -11.12 -0.20
N ALA A 29 6.29 -11.83 -1.11
CA ALA A 29 7.70 -11.60 -1.39
C ALA A 29 7.93 -10.21 -2.01
N ILE A 30 7.10 -9.85 -2.99
CA ILE A 30 7.16 -8.52 -3.62
C ILE A 30 6.91 -7.41 -2.59
N ARG A 31 5.94 -7.58 -1.70
CA ARG A 31 5.63 -6.63 -0.62
C ARG A 31 6.84 -6.38 0.26
N THR A 32 7.61 -7.42 0.63
CA THR A 32 8.83 -7.25 1.42
C THR A 32 9.86 -6.40 0.69
N ILE A 33 10.19 -6.76 -0.56
CA ILE A 33 11.17 -6.04 -1.39
C ILE A 33 10.77 -4.57 -1.57
N VAL A 34 9.51 -4.32 -1.89
CA VAL A 34 8.99 -2.97 -2.10
C VAL A 34 9.05 -2.15 -0.82
N ASN A 35 8.70 -2.72 0.34
CA ASN A 35 8.76 -1.99 1.60
C ASN A 35 10.19 -1.65 2.01
N GLU A 36 11.15 -2.55 1.77
CA GLU A 36 12.58 -2.26 2.00
C GLU A 36 13.06 -1.12 1.09
N ALA A 37 12.71 -1.16 -0.20
CA ALA A 37 13.06 -0.09 -1.13
C ALA A 37 12.42 1.26 -0.74
N LEU A 38 11.16 1.26 -0.31
CA LEU A 38 10.46 2.48 0.11
C LEU A 38 11.01 3.03 1.43
N ALA A 39 11.45 2.17 2.35
CA ALA A 39 12.07 2.60 3.61
C ALA A 39 13.39 3.37 3.35
N VAL A 40 14.17 2.95 2.35
CA VAL A 40 15.39 3.68 1.95
C VAL A 40 15.08 5.09 1.47
N LEU A 41 13.93 5.30 0.82
CA LEU A 41 13.50 6.58 0.25
C LEU A 41 12.72 7.48 1.23
N GLU A 42 12.50 7.01 2.46
CA GLU A 42 11.62 7.68 3.42
C GLU A 42 12.08 9.13 3.70
N ARG A 43 13.39 9.34 3.78
CA ARG A 43 13.99 10.66 4.08
C ARG A 43 13.81 11.63 2.93
N GLU A 44 14.03 11.16 1.71
CA GLU A 44 13.86 11.92 0.48
C GLU A 44 12.39 12.31 0.32
N PHE A 45 11.46 11.38 0.56
CA PHE A 45 10.04 11.69 0.56
C PHE A 45 9.67 12.70 1.63
N ALA A 46 10.19 12.56 2.85
CA ALA A 46 9.92 13.52 3.92
C ALA A 46 10.35 14.95 3.56
N ALA A 47 11.49 15.11 2.90
CA ALA A 47 12.02 16.41 2.48
C ALA A 47 11.13 17.14 1.46
N LEU A 48 10.29 16.42 0.71
CA LEU A 48 9.38 17.01 -0.30
C LEU A 48 8.10 17.61 0.30
N TYR A 49 7.77 17.31 1.56
CA TYR A 49 6.53 17.77 2.19
C TYR A 49 6.76 18.91 3.19
N SER A 50 5.86 19.89 3.18
CA SER A 50 5.82 20.93 4.21
C SER A 50 5.57 20.31 5.60
N PRO A 51 6.22 20.79 6.68
CA PRO A 51 6.00 20.31 8.04
C PRO A 51 4.61 20.68 8.58
N ILE A 52 3.93 21.65 7.96
CA ILE A 52 2.61 22.14 8.39
C ILE A 52 1.52 21.85 7.35
N GLY A 53 0.27 21.97 7.76
CA GLY A 53 -0.92 21.80 6.91
C GLY A 53 -1.50 20.39 6.94
N ARG A 54 -2.52 20.16 6.09
CA ARG A 54 -3.25 18.88 6.02
C ARG A 54 -2.32 17.72 5.62
N PRO A 55 -2.38 16.57 6.33
CA PRO A 55 -1.68 15.37 5.91
C PRO A 55 -2.12 14.91 4.52
N SER A 56 -1.16 14.75 3.61
CA SER A 56 -1.36 14.16 2.28
C SER A 56 -1.40 12.63 2.34
N ILE A 57 -1.80 11.99 1.24
CA ILE A 57 -1.53 10.56 1.04
C ILE A 57 -0.01 10.39 0.84
N PRO A 58 0.66 9.52 1.62
CA PRO A 58 2.09 9.28 1.46
C PRO A 58 2.41 8.60 0.12
N PRO A 59 3.57 8.91 -0.49
CA PRO A 59 3.95 8.36 -1.80
C PRO A 59 4.06 6.84 -1.77
N GLU A 60 4.40 6.23 -0.64
CA GLU A 60 4.47 4.76 -0.47
C GLU A 60 3.16 4.06 -0.80
N LYS A 61 2.02 4.64 -0.39
CA LYS A 61 0.69 4.08 -0.66
C LYS A 61 0.37 4.15 -2.14
N LEU A 62 0.71 5.25 -2.80
CA LEU A 62 0.51 5.43 -4.24
C LEU A 62 1.41 4.49 -5.05
N LEU A 63 2.68 4.34 -4.67
CA LEU A 63 3.63 3.47 -5.35
C LEU A 63 3.22 2.00 -5.24
N ARG A 64 2.79 1.53 -4.06
CA ARG A 64 2.26 0.17 -3.90
C ARG A 64 0.99 -0.06 -4.71
N ALA A 65 0.08 0.91 -4.74
CA ALA A 65 -1.13 0.86 -5.57
C ALA A 65 -0.79 0.75 -7.07
N MET A 66 0.16 1.54 -7.57
CA MET A 66 0.60 1.48 -8.97
C MET A 66 1.26 0.14 -9.32
N LEU A 67 2.01 -0.46 -8.40
CA LEU A 67 2.59 -1.79 -8.61
C LEU A 67 1.50 -2.86 -8.73
N LEU A 68 0.49 -2.83 -7.86
CA LEU A 68 -0.67 -3.74 -7.98
C LEU A 68 -1.41 -3.53 -9.30
N GLN A 69 -1.58 -2.28 -9.72
CA GLN A 69 -2.17 -1.97 -11.01
C GLN A 69 -1.38 -2.58 -12.17
N ALA A 70 -0.06 -2.49 -12.14
CA ALA A 70 0.83 -3.07 -13.15
C ALA A 70 0.81 -4.60 -13.14
N PHE A 71 0.92 -5.24 -11.97
CA PHE A 71 0.96 -6.71 -11.87
C PHE A 71 -0.34 -7.39 -12.30
N TYR A 72 -1.48 -6.75 -12.07
CA TYR A 72 -2.79 -7.29 -12.43
C TYR A 72 -3.36 -6.70 -13.72
N SER A 73 -2.55 -5.94 -14.47
CA SER A 73 -2.96 -5.28 -15.72
C SER A 73 -4.27 -4.50 -15.57
N ILE A 74 -4.46 -3.85 -14.41
CA ILE A 74 -5.66 -3.08 -14.11
C ILE A 74 -5.62 -1.80 -14.96
N ARG A 75 -6.67 -1.62 -15.76
CA ARG A 75 -6.69 -0.64 -16.85
C ARG A 75 -6.83 0.82 -16.40
N SER A 76 -7.19 1.08 -15.15
CA SER A 76 -7.32 2.43 -14.62
C SER A 76 -7.20 2.47 -13.11
N GLU A 77 -6.78 3.63 -12.58
CA GLU A 77 -6.75 3.89 -11.14
C GLU A 77 -8.16 3.80 -10.54
N ARG A 78 -9.20 4.23 -11.27
CA ARG A 78 -10.59 4.10 -10.80
C ARG A 78 -10.98 2.63 -10.59
N LEU A 79 -10.63 1.76 -11.53
CA LEU A 79 -10.88 0.32 -11.40
C LEU A 79 -10.04 -0.31 -10.27
N LEU A 80 -8.83 0.21 -10.04
CA LEU A 80 -8.02 -0.18 -8.88
C LEU A 80 -8.71 0.20 -7.57
N MET A 81 -9.22 1.44 -7.46
CA MET A 81 -9.95 1.88 -6.27
C MET A 81 -11.18 1.02 -6.02
N GLU A 82 -11.94 0.69 -7.06
CA GLU A 82 -13.06 -0.25 -6.95
C GLU A 82 -12.58 -1.61 -6.44
N ARG A 83 -11.52 -2.18 -7.02
CA ARG A 83 -10.96 -3.47 -6.56
C ARG A 83 -10.46 -3.44 -5.12
N LEU A 84 -9.89 -2.33 -4.65
CA LEU A 84 -9.44 -2.18 -3.26
C LEU A 84 -10.59 -2.24 -2.25
N GLU A 85 -11.84 -1.99 -2.66
CA GLU A 85 -12.99 -2.07 -1.77
C GLU A 85 -13.40 -3.52 -1.46
N TYR A 86 -13.25 -4.43 -2.41
CA TYR A 86 -13.75 -5.80 -2.29
C TYR A 86 -12.68 -6.91 -2.35
N ASP A 87 -11.52 -6.65 -2.97
CA ASP A 87 -10.47 -7.64 -3.11
C ASP A 87 -9.59 -7.67 -1.85
N LEU A 88 -9.80 -8.70 -1.04
CA LEU A 88 -9.02 -8.94 0.18
C LEU A 88 -7.53 -9.14 -0.09
N LEU A 89 -7.14 -9.44 -1.34
CA LEU A 89 -5.74 -9.59 -1.73
C LEU A 89 -4.94 -8.29 -1.63
N PHE A 90 -5.61 -7.14 -1.72
CA PHE A 90 -4.98 -5.82 -1.79
C PHE A 90 -5.03 -5.01 -0.49
N ARG A 91 -5.62 -5.56 0.58
CA ARG A 91 -5.64 -4.96 1.93
C ARG A 91 -4.48 -5.44 2.79
#